data_AF-A0A2W6Z5Q2-F1
#
_entry.id   AF-A0A2W6Z5Q2-F1
#
_cell.length_a   1.000
_cell.length_b   1.000
_cell.length_c   1.000
_cell.angle_alpha   90.00
_cell.angle_beta   90.00
_cell.angle_gamma   90.00
#
_symmetry.space_group_name_H-M   'P 1'
#
loop_
_entity.id
_entity.type
_entity.pdbx_description
1 polymer ?
#
loop_
_entity_poly.entity_id
_entity_poly.type
_entity_poly.pdbx_seq_one_letter_code
_entity_poly.pdbx_strand_id
1 'polypeptide(L)'
;MERNPYDILGLTSASSKAEITKAMATAMKQKAYPIDAIAKAQKALMKPEERLVADFLRPILPTLQRFQRSDLSALQEELPALEILTEFEGLQDVIRTSKNVSELDIQIGKNLADSLNLDFEK
;
A
#
# COMPACT_ATOMS: atom_id res chain seq x y z
N MET A 1 15.86 9.31 -21.81
CA MET A 1 14.57 8.95 -21.20
C MET A 1 13.63 8.55 -22.30
N GLU A 2 13.05 7.35 -22.22
CA GLU A 2 12.05 6.89 -23.19
C GLU A 2 10.75 7.68 -22.95
N ARG A 3 10.24 8.34 -24.00
CA ARG A 3 9.08 9.24 -23.90
C ARG A 3 7.80 8.40 -24.01
N ASN A 4 6.75 8.77 -23.28
CA ASN A 4 5.48 8.05 -23.34
C ASN A 4 4.90 8.11 -24.78
N PRO A 5 4.45 6.99 -25.36
CA PRO A 5 3.91 6.96 -26.72
C PRO A 5 2.71 7.91 -26.94
N TYR A 6 1.92 8.18 -25.90
CA TYR A 6 0.83 9.17 -25.97
C TYR A 6 1.34 10.60 -26.21
N ASP A 7 2.48 10.97 -25.61
CA ASP A 7 3.06 12.31 -25.80
C ASP A 7 3.73 12.47 -27.17
N ILE A 8 4.23 11.38 -27.74
CA ILE A 8 4.79 11.36 -29.09
C ILE A 8 3.69 11.58 -30.13
N LEU A 9 2.52 10.98 -29.90
CA LEU A 9 1.37 11.06 -30.82
C LEU A 9 0.41 12.22 -30.51
N GLY A 10 0.56 12.90 -29.37
CA GLY A 10 -0.32 13.99 -28.94
C GLY A 10 -1.73 13.52 -28.59
N LEU A 11 -1.84 12.33 -27.98
CA LEU A 11 -3.11 11.68 -27.64
C LEU A 11 -3.29 11.51 -26.13
N THR A 12 -4.51 11.14 -25.73
CA THR A 12 -4.84 10.76 -24.35
C THR A 12 -5.02 9.24 -24.26
N SER A 13 -4.91 8.67 -23.05
CA SER A 13 -5.10 7.23 -22.81
C SER A 13 -6.49 6.72 -23.21
N ALA A 14 -7.49 7.62 -23.22
CA ALA A 14 -8.86 7.37 -23.66
C ALA A 14 -9.02 7.24 -25.19
N SER A 15 -7.97 7.47 -25.98
CA SER A 15 -8.08 7.47 -27.45
C SER A 15 -8.37 6.09 -28.05
N SER A 16 -9.22 6.09 -29.07
CA SER A 16 -9.59 4.89 -29.84
C SER A 16 -8.45 4.42 -30.77
N LYS A 17 -8.49 3.16 -31.22
CA LYS A 17 -7.50 2.64 -32.20
C LYS A 17 -7.50 3.44 -33.50
N ALA A 18 -8.66 3.94 -33.93
CA ALA A 18 -8.79 4.78 -35.13
C ALA A 18 -8.17 6.17 -34.94
N GLU A 19 -8.27 6.75 -33.74
CA GLU A 19 -7.57 7.99 -33.40
C GLU A 19 -6.06 7.81 -33.39
N ILE A 20 -5.56 6.67 -32.87
CA ILE A 20 -4.13 6.35 -32.84
C ILE A 20 -3.54 6.29 -34.25
N THR A 21 -4.22 5.66 -35.21
CA THR A 21 -3.74 5.60 -36.59
C THR A 21 -3.78 6.98 -37.27
N LYS A 22 -4.81 7.77 -37.02
CA LYS A 22 -4.90 9.15 -37.52
C LYS A 22 -3.81 10.04 -36.93
N ALA A 23 -3.51 9.88 -35.65
CA ALA A 23 -2.51 10.65 -34.93
C ALA A 23 -1.08 10.39 -35.43
N MET A 24 -0.78 9.16 -35.84
CA MET A 24 0.49 8.83 -36.48
C MET A 24 0.73 9.69 -37.72
N ALA A 25 -0.29 9.78 -38.60
CA ALA A 25 -0.18 10.57 -39.82
C ALA A 25 -0.02 12.08 -39.54
N THR A 26 -0.69 12.61 -38.51
CA THR A 26 -0.51 14.01 -38.10
C THR A 26 0.86 14.26 -37.47
N ALA A 27 1.36 13.37 -36.63
CA ALA A 27 2.67 13.48 -35.99
C ALA A 27 3.81 13.45 -37.03
N MET A 28 3.70 12.59 -38.05
CA MET A 28 4.66 12.55 -39.16
C MET A 28 4.68 13.85 -39.96
N LYS A 29 3.52 14.49 -40.18
CA LYS A 29 3.42 15.78 -40.86
C LYS A 29 4.03 16.92 -40.05
N GLN A 30 3.84 16.91 -38.73
CA GLN A 30 4.38 17.91 -37.83
C GLN A 30 5.90 17.81 -37.65
N LYS A 31 6.51 16.64 -37.96
CA LYS A 31 7.96 16.38 -37.82
C LYS A 31 8.53 16.71 -36.43
N ALA A 32 7.68 16.68 -35.40
CA ALA A 32 8.08 16.97 -34.03
C ALA A 32 8.98 15.87 -33.43
N TYR A 33 8.90 14.66 -33.98
CA TYR A 33 9.64 13.48 -33.54
C TYR A 33 10.23 12.72 -34.73
N PRO A 34 11.30 11.93 -34.52
CA PRO A 34 11.83 11.02 -35.54
C PRO A 34 10.76 10.04 -36.01
N ILE A 35 10.77 9.70 -37.30
CA ILE A 35 9.79 8.80 -37.91
C ILE A 35 9.78 7.43 -37.20
N ASP A 36 10.96 6.91 -36.85
CA ASP A 36 11.11 5.64 -36.14
C ASP A 36 10.46 5.67 -34.75
N ALA A 37 10.57 6.81 -34.05
CA ALA A 37 9.96 6.98 -32.74
C ALA A 37 8.42 7.04 -32.84
N ILE A 38 7.89 7.70 -33.87
CA ILE A 38 6.45 7.78 -34.13
C ILE A 38 5.89 6.39 -34.47
N ALA A 39 6.59 5.64 -35.33
CA ALA A 39 6.20 4.27 -35.69
C ALA A 39 6.26 3.33 -34.47
N LYS A 40 7.32 3.42 -33.64
CA LYS A 40 7.44 2.65 -32.40
C LYS A 40 6.30 2.99 -31.43
N ALA A 41 5.96 4.27 -31.28
CA ALA A 41 4.86 4.70 -30.41
C ALA A 41 3.51 4.16 -30.87
N GLN A 42 3.21 4.22 -32.17
CA GLN A 42 1.97 3.67 -32.72
C GLN A 42 1.90 2.16 -32.53
N LYS A 43 3.00 1.44 -32.80
CA LYS A 43 3.08 -0.02 -32.61
C LYS A 43 2.86 -0.41 -31.15
N ALA A 44 3.41 0.36 -30.21
CA ALA A 44 3.23 0.13 -28.78
C ALA A 44 1.77 0.31 -28.34
N LEU A 45 1.09 1.37 -28.77
CA LEU A 45 -0.32 1.60 -28.43
C LEU A 45 -1.29 0.63 -29.11
N MET A 46 -0.87 -0.02 -30.20
CA MET A 46 -1.68 -1.04 -30.88
C MET A 46 -1.65 -2.40 -30.17
N LYS A 47 -0.59 -2.69 -29.40
CA LYS A 47 -0.49 -3.90 -28.60
C LYS A 47 -1.13 -3.68 -27.22
N PRO A 48 -2.01 -4.58 -26.75
CA PRO A 48 -2.72 -4.39 -25.49
C PRO A 48 -1.77 -4.37 -24.28
N GLU A 49 -0.73 -5.20 -24.26
CA GLU A 49 0.23 -5.28 -23.16
C GLU A 49 1.05 -4.00 -23.01
N GLU A 50 1.65 -3.53 -24.11
CA GLU A 50 2.44 -2.29 -24.11
C GLU A 50 1.56 -1.05 -23.86
N ARG A 51 0.31 -1.06 -24.34
CA ARG A 51 -0.68 -0.03 -24.03
C ARG A 51 -1.03 0.00 -22.55
N LEU A 52 -1.22 -1.17 -21.91
CA LEU A 52 -1.51 -1.24 -20.47
C LEU A 52 -0.39 -0.63 -19.65
N VAL A 53 0.88 -0.88 -20.01
CA VAL A 53 2.03 -0.25 -19.37
C VAL A 53 2.00 1.26 -19.55
N ALA A 54 1.72 1.74 -20.78
CA ALA A 54 1.65 3.17 -21.07
C ALA A 54 0.51 3.89 -20.32
N ASP A 55 -0.64 3.22 -20.17
CA ASP A 55 -1.80 3.70 -19.42
C ASP A 55 -1.50 3.76 -17.91
N PHE A 56 -0.85 2.73 -17.37
CA PHE A 56 -0.47 2.68 -15.96
C PHE A 56 0.53 3.77 -15.58
N LEU A 57 1.49 4.05 -16.47
CA LEU A 57 2.48 5.11 -16.27
C LEU A 57 1.89 6.53 -16.45
N ARG A 58 0.63 6.67 -16.87
CA ARG A 58 -0.06 7.96 -17.04
C ARG A 58 -1.45 7.93 -16.40
N PRO A 59 -1.54 7.85 -15.07
CA PRO A 59 -2.83 7.85 -14.40
C PRO A 59 -3.57 9.17 -14.69
N ILE A 60 -4.84 9.06 -15.07
CA ILE A 60 -5.76 10.21 -15.12
C ILE A 60 -6.13 10.52 -13.67
N LEU A 61 -5.40 11.44 -13.05
CA LEU A 61 -5.68 11.85 -11.68
C LEU A 61 -6.86 12.83 -11.69
N PRO A 62 -7.84 12.66 -10.78
CA PRO A 62 -8.88 13.68 -10.59
C PRO A 62 -8.23 14.99 -10.14
N THR A 63 -8.93 16.11 -10.35
CA THR A 63 -8.52 17.39 -9.78
C THR A 63 -8.32 17.22 -8.28
N LEU A 64 -7.14 17.60 -7.78
CA LEU A 64 -6.80 17.50 -6.36
C LEU A 64 -7.88 18.17 -5.52
N GLN A 65 -8.70 17.36 -4.85
CA GLN A 65 -9.60 17.89 -3.84
C GLN A 65 -8.75 18.24 -2.64
N ARG A 66 -8.76 19.51 -2.27
CA ARG A 66 -8.10 19.94 -1.04
C ARG A 66 -8.77 19.19 0.11
N PHE A 67 -7.97 18.45 0.89
CA PHE A 67 -8.47 17.81 2.11
C PHE A 67 -9.11 18.89 3.00
N GLN A 68 -10.32 18.61 3.48
CA GLN A 68 -10.94 19.45 4.49
C GLN A 68 -10.10 19.36 5.76
N ARG A 69 -9.85 20.51 6.39
CA ARG A 69 -9.21 20.51 7.71
C ARG A 69 -10.22 19.92 8.69
N SER A 70 -9.88 18.78 9.28
CA SER A 70 -10.61 18.25 10.42
C SER A 70 -10.43 19.16 11.61
N ASP A 71 -11.48 19.32 12.40
CA ASP A 71 -11.40 20.01 13.68
C ASP A 71 -10.54 19.16 14.64
N LEU A 72 -9.47 19.75 15.17
CA LEU A 72 -8.55 19.13 16.11
C LEU A 72 -8.75 19.68 17.53
N SER A 73 -9.91 20.29 17.81
CA SER A 73 -10.26 20.83 19.13
C SER A 73 -10.14 19.79 20.25
N ALA A 74 -10.41 18.51 19.96
CA ALA A 74 -10.25 17.41 20.91
C ALA A 74 -8.80 17.21 21.41
N LEU A 75 -7.79 17.70 20.68
CA LEU A 75 -6.39 17.66 21.13
C LEU A 75 -6.04 18.78 22.12
N GLN A 76 -6.94 19.74 22.33
CA GLN A 76 -6.78 20.78 23.36
C GLN A 76 -7.40 20.35 24.71
N GLU A 77 -8.11 19.23 24.75
CA GLU A 77 -8.62 18.68 26.01
C GLU A 77 -7.46 18.19 26.87
N GLU A 78 -7.52 18.46 28.18
CA GLU A 78 -6.52 17.97 29.12
C GLU A 78 -6.55 16.45 29.15
N LEU A 79 -5.37 15.83 29.08
CA LEU A 79 -5.24 14.38 29.14
C LEU A 79 -5.88 13.86 30.43
N PRO A 80 -6.66 12.76 30.38
CA PRO A 80 -7.23 12.17 31.58
C PRO A 80 -6.11 11.79 32.55
N ALA A 81 -6.31 12.06 33.84
CA ALA A 81 -5.38 11.65 34.87
C ALA A 81 -5.29 10.12 34.87
N LEU A 82 -4.08 9.59 34.65
CA LEU A 82 -3.80 8.17 34.78
C LEU A 82 -3.62 7.86 36.28
N GLU A 83 -4.62 7.21 36.87
CA GLU A 83 -4.50 6.68 38.24
C GLU A 83 -3.77 5.33 38.19
N ILE A 84 -2.58 5.28 38.80
CA ILE A 84 -1.90 4.01 39.03
C ILE A 84 -2.61 3.32 40.18
N LEU A 85 -3.27 2.21 39.89
CA LEU A 85 -3.92 1.38 40.89
C LEU A 85 -2.84 0.67 41.72
N THR A 86 -2.57 1.18 42.92
CA THR A 86 -1.59 0.62 43.87
C THR A 86 -1.94 -0.80 44.32
N GLU A 87 -3.20 -1.21 44.16
CA GLU A 87 -3.70 -2.58 44.42
C GLU A 87 -2.99 -3.64 43.58
N PHE A 88 -2.43 -3.24 42.44
CA PHE A 88 -1.67 -4.09 41.52
C PHE A 88 -0.16 -3.89 41.63
N GLU A 89 0.30 -3.03 42.55
CA GLU A 89 1.72 -2.86 42.83
C GLU A 89 2.25 -4.12 43.52
N GLY A 90 3.32 -4.72 42.98
CA GLY A 90 3.87 -5.98 43.51
C GLY A 90 3.14 -7.26 43.08
N LEU A 91 2.17 -7.19 42.14
CA LEU A 91 1.56 -8.39 41.53
C LEU A 91 2.60 -9.37 41.00
N GLN A 92 3.67 -8.84 40.39
CA GLN A 92 4.78 -9.64 39.87
C GLN A 92 5.51 -10.39 40.99
N ASP A 93 5.68 -9.78 42.15
CA ASP A 93 6.32 -10.41 43.30
C ASP A 93 5.42 -11.45 43.93
N VAL A 94 4.11 -11.21 43.97
CA VAL A 94 3.12 -12.22 44.37
C VAL A 94 3.12 -13.41 43.41
N ILE A 95 3.12 -13.20 42.09
CA ILE A 95 3.19 -14.28 41.09
C ILE A 95 4.51 -15.08 41.22
N ARG A 96 5.64 -14.40 41.49
CA ARG A 96 6.94 -15.05 41.69
C ARG A 96 7.03 -15.85 42.99
N THR A 97 6.40 -15.35 44.05
CA THR A 97 6.44 -15.98 45.38
C THR A 97 5.31 -16.98 45.60
N SER A 98 4.23 -16.88 44.82
CA SER A 98 3.11 -17.82 44.86
C SER A 98 3.57 -19.19 44.36
N LYS A 99 3.91 -20.06 45.31
CA LYS A 99 4.05 -21.50 45.09
C LYS A 99 2.71 -22.24 45.16
N ASN A 100 1.60 -21.52 45.33
CA ASN A 100 0.25 -22.06 45.47
C ASN A 100 -0.38 -22.36 44.10
N VAL A 101 0.37 -23.01 43.20
CA VAL A 101 -0.24 -23.60 42.00
C VAL A 101 -0.85 -24.92 42.44
N SER A 102 -2.13 -25.17 42.14
CA SER A 102 -2.75 -26.44 42.52
C SER A 102 -2.07 -27.60 41.79
N GLU A 103 -1.97 -28.78 42.41
CA GLU A 103 -1.37 -29.95 41.76
C GLU A 103 -2.05 -30.30 40.43
N LEU A 104 -3.35 -30.03 40.35
CA LEU A 104 -4.16 -30.22 39.16
C LEU A 104 -3.72 -29.27 38.04
N ASP A 105 -3.50 -27.98 38.35
CA ASP A 105 -3.01 -27.00 37.38
C ASP A 105 -1.60 -27.34 36.87
N ILE A 106 -0.73 -27.85 37.76
CA ILE A 106 0.61 -28.35 37.37
C ILE A 106 0.47 -29.52 36.39
N GLN A 107 -0.46 -30.44 36.66
CA GLN A 107 -0.66 -31.63 35.82
C GLN A 107 -1.27 -31.29 34.46
N ILE A 108 -2.23 -30.35 34.42
CA ILE A 108 -2.77 -29.82 33.16
C ILE A 108 -1.65 -29.14 32.35
N GLY A 109 -0.83 -28.30 33.01
CA GLY A 109 0.28 -27.62 32.36
C GLY A 109 1.30 -28.59 31.74
N LYS A 110 1.66 -29.66 32.46
CA LYS A 110 2.56 -30.71 31.96
C LYS A 110 1.98 -31.45 30.75
N ASN A 111 0.72 -31.90 30.86
CA ASN A 111 0.07 -32.61 29.76
C ASN A 111 -0.04 -31.75 28.49
N LEU A 112 -0.27 -30.44 28.65
CA LEU A 112 -0.33 -29.51 27.53
C LEU A 112 1.06 -29.27 26.92
N ALA A 113 2.09 -29.09 27.74
CA ALA A 113 3.48 -28.94 27.28
C ALA A 113 3.95 -30.17 26.49
N ASP A 114 3.67 -31.37 27.01
CA ASP A 114 3.98 -32.65 26.35
C ASP A 114 3.23 -32.79 25.01
N SER A 115 1.96 -32.37 24.97
CA SER A 115 1.17 -32.40 23.72
C SER A 115 1.70 -31.45 22.64
N LEU A 116 2.42 -30.41 23.03
CA LEU A 116 2.97 -29.39 22.15
C LEU A 116 4.47 -29.58 21.89
N ASN A 117 5.11 -30.64 22.43
CA ASN A 117 6.55 -30.88 22.39
C ASN A 117 7.38 -29.65 22.85
N LEU A 118 6.92 -28.96 23.89
CA LEU A 118 7.60 -27.81 24.45
C LEU A 118 8.48 -28.24 25.64
N ASP A 119 9.77 -28.44 25.38
CA ASP A 119 10.75 -28.75 26.42
C ASP A 119 11.13 -27.46 27.18
N PHE A 120 10.51 -27.25 28.33
CA PHE A 120 10.94 -26.23 29.28
C PHE A 120 12.04 -26.78 30.20
N GLU A 121 13.13 -27.30 29.61
CA GLU A 121 14.37 -27.53 30.35
C GLU A 121 15.18 -26.23 30.46
N LYS A 122 14.96 -25.48 31.55
CA LYS A 122 16.00 -24.91 32.42
C LYS A 122 15.43 -24.24 33.66
#